data_AF-A0A920L410-F1
#
_entry.id   AF-A0A920L410-F1
#
_cell.length_a   1.000
_cell.length_b   1.000
_cell.length_c   1.000
_cell.angle_alpha   90.00
_cell.angle_beta   90.00
_cell.angle_gamma   90.00
#
_symmetry.space_group_name_H-M   'P 1'
#
loop_
_entity.id
_entity.type
_entity.pdbx_description
1 polymer ?
#
loop_
_entity_poly.entity_id
_entity_poly.type
_entity_poly.pdbx_seq_one_letter_code
_entity_poly.pdbx_strand_id
1 'polypeptide(L)' 'MIVPNRIIMDDKFWAKVTEIETQLGDSGRVLIRPSGTEPLIRLMVESKESSLSENLCNSLAELALKI' A
#
# COMPACT_ATOMS: atom_id res chain seq x y z
N MET A 1 12.57 -11.82 -0.25
CA MET A 1 12.57 -11.26 -1.62
C MET A 1 11.12 -10.96 -1.95
N ILE A 2 10.77 -9.70 -2.18
CA ILE A 2 9.40 -9.33 -2.53
C ILE A 2 9.11 -9.87 -3.92
N VAL A 3 8.01 -10.59 -4.09
CA VAL A 3 7.53 -11.05 -5.40
C VAL A 3 6.30 -10.22 -5.73
N PRO A 4 6.41 -9.14 -6.52
CA PRO A 4 5.33 -8.18 -6.73
C PRO A 4 4.00 -8.83 -7.12
N ASN A 5 4.05 -9.86 -7.98
CA ASN A 5 2.86 -10.59 -8.41
C ASN A 5 2.11 -11.25 -7.26
N ARG A 6 2.80 -11.78 -6.22
CA ARG A 6 2.12 -12.41 -5.08
C ARG A 6 1.29 -11.39 -4.29
N ILE A 7 1.87 -10.21 -4.04
CA ILE A 7 1.19 -9.15 -3.30
C ILE A 7 0.02 -8.58 -4.10
N ILE A 8 0.21 -8.35 -5.40
CA ILE A 8 -0.85 -7.83 -6.28
C ILE A 8 -2.00 -8.83 -6.46
N MET A 9 -1.77 -10.13 -6.26
CA MET A 9 -2.81 -11.15 -6.32
C MET A 9 -3.37 -11.54 -4.94
N ASP A 10 -2.91 -10.91 -3.85
CA ASP A 10 -3.33 -11.26 -2.49
C ASP A 10 -4.58 -10.46 -2.08
N ASP A 11 -5.66 -11.17 -1.77
CA ASP A 11 -6.93 -10.57 -1.38
C ASP A 11 -6.83 -9.75 -0.07
N LYS A 12 -5.98 -10.18 0.88
CA LYS A 12 -5.81 -9.47 2.16
C LYS A 12 -5.10 -8.14 1.94
N PHE A 13 -4.13 -8.11 1.03
CA PHE A 13 -3.46 -6.88 0.63
C PHE A 13 -4.46 -5.87 0.09
N TRP A 14 -5.29 -6.25 -0.89
CA TRP A 14 -6.29 -5.34 -1.46
C TRP A 14 -7.41 -4.96 -0.48
N ALA A 15 -7.83 -5.87 0.40
CA ALA A 15 -8.75 -5.53 1.48
C ALA A 15 -8.18 -4.42 2.38
N LYS A 16 -6.88 -4.49 2.71
CA LYS A 16 -6.22 -3.44 3.49
C LYS A 16 -6.12 -2.12 2.71
N VAL A 17 -5.87 -2.17 1.40
CA VAL A 17 -5.87 -0.98 0.54
C VAL A 17 -7.23 -0.29 0.58
N THR A 18 -8.33 -1.03 0.39
CA THR A 18 -9.69 -0.48 0.44
C THR A 18 -10.04 0.10 1.82
N GLU A 19 -9.60 -0.54 2.91
CA GLU A 19 -9.74 -0.02 4.27
C GLU A 19 -9.04 1.34 4.41
N ILE A 20 -7.80 1.45 3.92
CA ILE A 20 -7.01 2.68 3.94
C ILE A 20 -7.66 3.77 3.08
N GLU A 21 -8.08 3.46 1.85
CA GLU A 21 -8.78 4.40 0.97
C GLU A 21 -10.05 4.95 1.64
N THR A 22 -10.79 4.10 2.35
CA THR A 22 -11.97 4.52 3.13
C THR A 22 -11.59 5.47 4.26
N GLN A 23 -10.48 5.24 4.97
CA GLN A 23 -10.00 6.14 6.02
C GLN A 23 -9.54 7.50 5.48
N LEU A 24 -9.00 7.53 4.26
CA LEU A 24 -8.54 8.74 3.59
C LEU A 24 -9.71 9.58 3.03
N GLY A 25 -10.81 8.92 2.65
CA GLY A 25 -11.95 9.55 2.00
C GLY A 25 -11.52 10.38 0.78
N ASP A 26 -12.17 11.52 0.55
CA ASP A 26 -11.85 12.40 -0.59
C ASP A 26 -10.56 13.21 -0.41
N SER A 27 -9.91 13.13 0.76
CA SER A 27 -8.76 13.96 1.15
C SER A 27 -7.42 13.24 1.04
N GLY A 28 -7.39 12.04 0.48
CA GLY A 28 -6.17 11.26 0.33
C GLY A 28 -6.28 10.20 -0.75
N ARG A 29 -5.16 9.55 -1.05
CA ARG A 29 -5.05 8.55 -2.12
C ARG A 29 -4.02 7.49 -1.77
N VAL A 30 -4.24 6.27 -2.27
CA VAL A 30 -3.26 5.19 -2.25
C VAL A 30 -2.80 4.91 -3.68
N LEU A 31 -1.49 4.84 -3.92
CA LEU A 31 -0.92 4.47 -5.21
C LEU A 31 0.00 3.27 -5.04
N ILE A 32 -0.23 2.25 -5.87
CA ILE A 32 0.48 0.98 -5.83
C ILE A 32 0.97 0.67 -7.24
N ARG A 33 2.26 0.40 -7.41
CA ARG A 33 2.78 -0.16 -8.66
C ARG A 33 3.87 -1.19 -8.43
N PRO A 34 3.90 -2.28 -9.21
CA PRO A 34 5.10 -3.10 -9.30
C PRO A 34 6.24 -2.30 -9.94
N SER A 35 7.48 -2.61 -9.56
CA SER A 35 8.66 -2.17 -10.32
C SER A 35 8.86 -3.08 -11.53
N GLY A 36 9.11 -2.49 -12.70
CA GLY A 36 9.39 -3.25 -13.93
C GLY A 36 10.86 -3.69 -14.06
N THR A 37 11.74 -3.13 -13.25
CA THR A 37 13.20 -3.34 -13.35
C THR A 37 13.80 -3.94 -12.08
N GLU A 38 13.03 -4.08 -11.01
CA GLU A 38 13.49 -4.54 -9.69
C GLU A 38 12.43 -5.43 -9.04
N PRO A 39 12.80 -6.40 -8.19
CA PRO A 39 11.86 -7.27 -7.48
C PRO A 39 11.25 -6.56 -6.26
N LEU A 40 10.53 -5.46 -6.50
CA LEU A 40 9.89 -4.65 -5.46
C LEU A 40 8.56 -4.05 -5.93
N ILE A 41 7.75 -3.61 -4.97
CA ILE A 41 6.57 -2.78 -5.19
C ILE A 41 6.82 -1.37 -4.65
N ARG A 42 6.21 -0.37 -5.28
CA ARG A 42 6.21 1.01 -4.80
C ARG A 42 4.82 1.31 -4.24
N LEU A 43 4.80 1.76 -2.99
CA LEU A 43 3.61 2.17 -2.26
C LEU A 43 3.71 3.66 -1.96
N MET A 44 2.61 4.38 -2.13
CA MET A 44 2.50 5.77 -1.73
C MET A 44 1.11 6.00 -1.14
N VAL A 45 1.07 6.71 -0.02
CA VAL A 45 -0.15 7.16 0.62
C VAL A 45 -0.07 8.67 0.79
N GLU A 46 -1.06 9.38 0.29
CA GLU A 46 -1.21 10.83 0.45
C GLU A 46 -2.38 11.12 1.39
N SER A 47 -2.20 12.05 2.32
CA SER A 47 -3.26 12.54 3.20
C SER A 47 -2.96 13.96 3.67
N LYS A 48 -3.93 14.65 4.28
CA LYS A 48 -3.74 16.00 4.85
C LYS A 48 -2.78 16.01 6.04
N GLU A 49 -2.70 14.92 6.79
CA GLU A 49 -1.89 14.78 8.00
C GLU A 49 -0.70 13.87 7.73
N SER A 50 0.53 14.39 7.82
CA SER A 50 1.74 13.62 7.50
C SER A 50 1.83 12.31 8.30
N SER A 51 1.49 12.38 9.60
CA SER A 51 1.52 11.23 10.50
C SER A 51 0.52 10.14 10.09
N LEU A 52 -0.65 10.52 9.58
CA LEU A 52 -1.66 9.59 9.08
C LEU A 52 -1.14 8.87 7.83
N SER A 53 -0.65 9.60 6.83
CA SER A 53 -0.10 8.99 5.61
C SER A 53 1.08 8.07 5.91
N GLU A 54 1.97 8.46 6.84
CA GLU A 54 3.10 7.64 7.25
C GLU A 54 2.65 6.34 7.92
N ASN A 55 1.75 6.42 8.90
CA ASN A 55 1.23 5.24 9.61
C ASN A 55 0.51 4.26 8.66
N LEU A 56 -0.32 4.78 7.75
CA LEU A 56 -1.06 3.95 6.80
C LEU A 56 -0.12 3.31 5.77
N CYS A 57 0.86 4.05 5.25
CA CYS A 57 1.87 3.54 4.33
C CYS A 57 2.70 2.42 4.99
N ASN A 58 3.17 2.65 6.22
CA ASN A 58 3.93 1.67 6.98
C ASN A 58 3.11 0.40 7.27
N SER A 59 1.84 0.54 7.66
CA SER A 59 0.94 -0.61 7.87
C SER A 59 0.77 -1.44 6.60
N LEU A 60 0.61 -0.80 5.44
CA LEU A 60 0.48 -1.48 4.16
C LEU A 60 1.80 -2.17 3.74
N ALA A 61 2.93 -1.50 3.95
CA ALA A 61 4.26 -2.06 3.69
C ALA A 61 4.57 -3.27 4.57
N GLU A 62 4.23 -3.22 5.87
CA GLU A 62 4.38 -4.36 6.78
C GLU A 62 3.56 -5.57 6.35
N LEU A 63 2.33 -5.35 5.87
CA LEU A 63 1.50 -6.43 5.34
C LEU A 63 2.12 -7.03 4.07
N ALA A 64 2.57 -6.18 3.14
CA ALA A 64 3.24 -6.60 1.92
C ALA A 64 4.50 -7.45 2.18
N LEU A 65 5.26 -7.14 3.24
CA LEU A 65 6.46 -7.91 3.62
C LEU A 65 6.15 -9.30 4.20
N LYS A 66 4.91 -9.56 4.60
CA LYS A 66 4.45 -10.84 5.17
C LYS A 66 3.83 -11.77 4.13
N ILE A 67 3.79 -11.36 2.86
CA ILE A 67 3.26 -12.10 1.70
C ILE A 67 4.43 -12.60 0.84
#